data_AF-A0A9D8G9W7-F1
#
_entry.id   AF-A0A9D8G9W7-F1
#
_cell.length_a   1.000
_cell.length_b   1.000
_cell.length_c   1.000
_cell.angle_alpha   90.00
_cell.angle_beta   90.00
_cell.angle_gamma   90.00
#
_symmetry.space_group_name_H-M   'P 1'
#
loop_
_entity.id
_entity.type
_entity.pdbx_description
1 polymer ?
#
loop_
_entity_poly.entity_id
_entity_poly.type
_entity_poly.pdbx_seq_one_letter_code
_entity_poly.pdbx_strand_id
1 'polypeptide(L)'
;MPDLSPLFILVLLLILAAEFVNGWTDAPNAITTVVSTRVLSPQQAIVMAVGMNILGAMSGTAVAATIGKGIVKPEAVDLLTVGAAMVGIVIWSTAAWYFGLPTSETHAL
;
A
#
# COMPACT_ATOMS: atom_id res chain seq x y z
N MET A 1 11.80 -23.45 -5.78
CA MET A 1 12.33 -22.50 -4.78
C MET A 1 12.10 -21.11 -5.35
N PRO A 2 11.78 -20.07 -4.57
CA PRO A 2 11.70 -18.73 -5.14
C PRO A 2 13.05 -18.40 -5.76
N ASP A 3 13.05 -18.05 -7.04
CA ASP A 3 14.26 -17.64 -7.74
C ASP A 3 14.72 -16.31 -7.13
N LEU A 4 15.73 -16.37 -6.26
CA LEU A 4 16.33 -15.21 -5.58
C LEU A 4 17.18 -14.38 -6.56
N SER A 5 16.65 -14.13 -7.75
CA SER A 5 17.30 -13.30 -8.75
C SER A 5 17.47 -11.87 -8.21
N PRO A 6 18.51 -11.14 -8.62
CA PRO A 6 18.68 -9.74 -8.23
C PRO A 6 17.46 -8.88 -8.56
N LEU A 7 16.80 -9.16 -9.68
CA LEU A 7 15.56 -8.47 -10.07
C LEU A 7 14.42 -8.75 -9.10
N PHE A 8 14.22 -10.01 -8.71
CA PHE A 8 13.19 -10.38 -7.73
C PHE A 8 13.40 -9.64 -6.40
N ILE A 9 14.65 -9.62 -5.90
CA ILE A 9 14.98 -8.93 -4.65
C ILE A 9 14.70 -7.42 -4.77
N LEU A 10 15.07 -6.80 -5.90
CA LEU A 10 14.77 -5.39 -6.14
C LEU A 10 13.27 -5.10 -6.14
N VAL A 11 12.48 -5.90 -6.86
CA VAL A 11 11.02 -5.74 -6.93
C VAL A 11 10.39 -5.96 -5.55
N LEU A 12 10.87 -6.93 -4.78
CA LEU A 12 10.41 -7.15 -3.41
C LEU A 12 10.67 -5.93 -2.52
N LEU A 13 11.86 -5.32 -2.63
CA LEU A 13 12.16 -4.08 -1.88
C LEU A 13 11.26 -2.92 -2.30
N LEU A 14 10.95 -2.81 -3.60
CA LEU A 14 10.01 -1.80 -4.12
C LEU A 14 8.58 -2.03 -3.60
N ILE A 15 8.12 -3.29 -3.54
CA ILE A 15 6.82 -3.63 -2.96
C ILE A 15 6.79 -3.22 -1.48
N LEU A 16 7.82 -3.58 -0.70
CA LEU A 16 7.90 -3.19 0.71
C LEU A 16 7.93 -1.66 0.90
N ALA A 17 8.61 -0.94 0.00
CA ALA A 17 8.61 0.52 0.01
C ALA A 17 7.21 1.08 -0.31
N ALA A 18 6.51 0.54 -1.30
CA ALA A 18 5.14 0.94 -1.65
C ALA A 18 4.16 0.67 -0.50
N GLU A 19 4.25 -0.48 0.17
CA GLU A 19 3.43 -0.79 1.35
C GLU A 19 3.70 0.18 2.52
N PHE A 20 4.97 0.53 2.73
CA PHE A 20 5.33 1.52 3.75
C PHE A 20 4.79 2.92 3.40
N VAL A 21 4.86 3.31 2.13
CA VAL A 21 4.28 4.56 1.60
C VAL A 21 2.78 4.61 1.83
N ASN A 22 2.05 3.58 1.37
CA ASN A 22 0.62 3.44 1.57
C ASN A 22 0.24 3.54 3.05
N GLY A 23 0.98 2.84 3.92
CA GLY A 23 0.74 2.87 5.35
C GLY A 23 0.83 4.27 5.95
N TRP A 24 1.80 5.09 5.55
CA TRP A 24 1.94 6.44 6.09
C TRP A 24 0.95 7.43 5.46
N THR A 25 0.64 7.30 4.17
CA THR A 25 -0.28 8.22 3.48
C THR A 25 -1.72 8.00 3.92
N ASP A 26 -2.09 6.76 4.19
CA ASP A 26 -3.44 6.38 4.61
C ASP A 26 -3.65 6.32 6.13
N ALA A 27 -2.60 6.36 6.96
CA ALA A 27 -2.74 6.39 8.42
C ALA A 27 -3.74 7.46 8.91
N PRO A 28 -3.74 8.71 8.40
CA PRO A 28 -4.73 9.72 8.79
C PRO A 28 -6.19 9.29 8.52
N ASN A 29 -6.46 8.53 7.46
CA ASN A 29 -7.81 8.08 7.12
C ASN A 29 -8.39 7.16 8.21
N ALA A 30 -7.54 6.37 8.88
CA ALA A 30 -7.95 5.44 9.93
C ALA A 30 -8.04 6.10 11.33
N ILE A 31 -7.18 7.06 11.65
CA ILE A 31 -7.00 7.53 13.04
C ILE A 31 -7.51 8.95 13.32
N THR A 32 -7.75 9.78 12.30
CA THR A 32 -8.05 11.21 12.50
C THR A 32 -9.29 11.44 13.36
N THR A 33 -10.34 10.63 13.21
CA THR A 33 -11.61 10.79 13.94
C THR A 33 -11.44 10.54 15.44
N VAL A 34 -10.80 9.43 15.83
CA VAL A 34 -10.60 9.05 17.23
C VAL A 34 -9.56 9.91 17.94
N VAL A 35 -8.55 10.40 17.21
CA VAL A 35 -7.51 11.29 17.76
C VAL A 35 -8.04 12.72 17.92
N SER A 36 -8.75 13.26 16.92
CA SER A 36 -9.30 14.63 17.00
C SER A 36 -10.38 14.80 18.05
N THR A 37 -11.19 13.75 18.28
CA THR A 37 -12.20 13.70 19.35
C THR A 37 -11.62 13.35 20.72
N ARG A 38 -10.31 13.01 20.79
CA ARG A 38 -9.60 12.61 22.01
C ARG A 38 -10.18 11.37 22.71
N VAL A 39 -10.89 10.53 21.96
CA VAL A 39 -11.40 9.24 22.47
C VAL A 39 -10.24 8.27 22.70
N LEU A 40 -9.21 8.34 21.84
CA LEU A 40 -7.98 7.56 21.98
C LEU A 40 -6.75 8.49 21.95
N SER A 41 -5.71 8.11 22.68
CA SER A 41 -4.40 8.73 22.49
C SER A 41 -3.84 8.37 21.11
N PRO A 42 -2.95 9.20 20.52
CA PRO A 42 -2.33 8.89 19.23
C PRO A 42 -1.67 7.51 19.18
N GLN A 43 -1.02 7.09 20.27
CA GLN A 43 -0.39 5.77 20.36
C GLN A 43 -1.42 4.63 20.32
N GLN A 44 -2.53 4.77 21.06
CA GLN A 44 -3.61 3.78 21.04
C GLN A 44 -4.26 3.67 19.66
N ALA A 45 -4.46 4.81 18.99
CA ALA A 45 -5.03 4.84 17.65
C ALA A 45 -4.10 4.17 16.62
N ILE A 46 -2.79 4.38 16.72
CA ILE A 46 -1.79 3.69 15.87
C ILE A 46 -1.82 2.18 16.09
N VAL A 47 -1.82 1.72 17.34
CA VAL A 47 -1.86 0.27 17.65
C VAL A 47 -3.13 -0.38 17.09
N MET A 48 -4.27 0.30 17.25
CA MET A 48 -5.53 -0.15 16.67
C MET A 48 -5.47 -0.20 15.14
N ALA A 49 -4.95 0.87 14.49
CA ALA A 49 -4.82 0.93 13.05
C ALA A 49 -3.91 -0.19 12.51
N VAL A 50 -2.75 -0.44 13.13
CA VAL A 50 -1.85 -1.53 12.75
C VAL A 50 -2.56 -2.88 12.86
N GLY A 51 -3.21 -3.15 14.00
CA GLY A 51 -3.93 -4.41 14.22
C GLY A 51 -5.04 -4.64 13.20
N MET A 52 -5.86 -3.61 12.92
CA MET A 52 -6.95 -3.71 11.96
C MET A 52 -6.46 -3.81 10.51
N ASN A 53 -5.38 -3.10 10.14
CA ASN A 53 -4.79 -3.19 8.79
C ASN A 53 -4.24 -4.59 8.52
N ILE A 54 -3.59 -5.24 9.50
CA ILE A 54 -3.13 -6.63 9.35
C ILE A 54 -4.31 -7.57 9.13
N LEU A 55 -5.38 -7.45 9.92
CA LEU A 55 -6.59 -8.27 9.75
C LEU A 55 -7.26 -8.04 8.39
N GLY A 56 -7.31 -6.78 7.94
CA GLY A 56 -7.79 -6.41 6.61
C GLY A 56 -6.95 -7.06 5.50
N ALA A 57 -5.63 -6.93 5.56
CA ALA A 57 -4.71 -7.52 4.59
C ALA A 57 -4.87 -9.05 4.49
N MET A 58 -5.06 -9.75 5.63
CA MET A 58 -5.31 -11.19 5.65
C MET A 58 -6.64 -11.61 5.01
N SER A 59 -7.63 -10.71 4.93
CA SER A 59 -8.96 -10.97 4.35
C SER A 59 -9.14 -10.44 2.93
N GLY A 60 -8.20 -9.62 2.42
CA GLY A 60 -8.29 -8.90 1.14
C GLY A 60 -8.14 -9.72 -0.15
N THR A 61 -8.24 -11.05 -0.11
CA THR A 61 -7.96 -11.93 -1.26
C THR A 61 -8.88 -11.68 -2.46
N ALA A 62 -10.13 -11.25 -2.22
CA ALA A 62 -11.07 -10.90 -3.28
C ALA A 62 -10.65 -9.65 -4.06
N VAL A 63 -10.10 -8.63 -3.40
CA VAL A 63 -9.61 -7.41 -4.06
C VAL A 63 -8.36 -7.73 -4.89
N ALA A 64 -7.43 -8.51 -4.34
CA ALA A 64 -6.24 -8.96 -5.06
C ALA A 64 -6.61 -9.74 -6.34
N ALA A 65 -7.64 -10.60 -6.28
CA ALA A 65 -8.13 -11.32 -7.46
C ALA A 65 -8.73 -10.38 -8.53
N THR A 66 -9.48 -9.37 -8.12
CA THR A 66 -10.06 -8.37 -9.03
C THR A 66 -8.98 -7.54 -9.72
N ILE A 67 -7.95 -7.09 -9.00
CA ILE A 67 -6.86 -6.32 -9.60
C ILE A 67 -6.06 -7.20 -10.57
N GLY A 68 -5.67 -8.40 -10.14
CA GLY A 68 -4.79 -9.28 -10.91
C GLY A 68 -5.44 -9.98 -12.12
N LYS A 69 -6.77 -9.99 -12.23
CA LYS A 69 -7.48 -10.65 -13.35
C LYS A 69 -8.59 -9.82 -13.98
N GLY A 70 -9.15 -8.86 -13.26
CA GLY A 70 -10.29 -8.05 -13.69
C GLY A 70 -9.91 -6.70 -14.29
N ILE A 71 -8.74 -6.17 -13.95
CA ILE A 71 -8.26 -4.86 -14.42
C ILE A 71 -7.06 -5.05 -15.37
N VAL A 72 -6.08 -5.83 -14.96
CA VAL A 72 -4.86 -6.08 -15.75
C VAL A 72 -4.97 -7.42 -16.47
N LYS A 73 -4.45 -7.48 -17.70
CA LYS A 73 -4.31 -8.75 -18.43
C LYS A 73 -3.27 -9.61 -17.71
N PRO A 74 -3.58 -10.86 -17.30
CA PRO A 74 -2.65 -11.70 -16.55
C PRO A 74 -1.30 -11.90 -17.25
N GLU A 75 -1.27 -11.87 -18.57
CA GLU A 75 -0.05 -12.02 -19.38
C GLU A 75 0.90 -10.83 -19.28
N ALA A 76 0.39 -9.67 -18.83
CA ALA A 76 1.17 -8.45 -18.64
C ALA A 76 1.72 -8.32 -17.20
N VAL A 77 1.41 -9.27 -16.31
CA VAL A 77 1.89 -9.25 -14.91
C VAL A 77 3.19 -10.03 -14.83
N ASP A 78 4.31 -9.34 -15.03
CA ASP A 78 5.66 -9.86 -14.85
C ASP A 78 6.45 -9.01 -13.84
N LEU A 79 7.66 -9.44 -13.49
CA LEU A 79 8.48 -8.73 -12.50
C LEU A 79 8.84 -7.30 -12.92
N LEU A 80 9.01 -7.04 -14.22
CA LEU A 80 9.36 -5.71 -14.71
C LEU A 80 8.16 -4.77 -14.65
N THR A 81 6.97 -5.24 -15.04
CA THR A 81 5.75 -4.43 -14.99
C THR A 81 5.34 -4.14 -13.55
N VAL A 82 5.43 -5.13 -12.65
CA VAL A 82 5.20 -4.93 -11.22
C VAL A 82 6.22 -3.94 -10.64
N GLY A 83 7.52 -4.11 -10.95
CA GLY A 83 8.55 -3.18 -10.51
C GLY A 83 8.31 -1.74 -10.98
N ALA A 84 7.93 -1.54 -12.24
CA ALA A 84 7.61 -0.23 -12.79
C ALA A 84 6.39 0.41 -12.10
N ALA A 85 5.34 -0.39 -11.84
CA ALA A 85 4.16 0.07 -11.11
C ALA A 85 4.51 0.52 -9.69
N MET A 86 5.35 -0.25 -8.96
CA MET A 86 5.77 0.12 -7.60
C MET A 86 6.59 1.41 -7.58
N VAL A 87 7.46 1.64 -8.57
CA VAL A 87 8.17 2.92 -8.70
C VAL A 87 7.20 4.07 -8.90
N GLY A 88 6.19 3.90 -9.77
CA GLY A 88 5.14 4.89 -10.01
C GLY A 88 4.39 5.27 -8.73
N ILE A 89 3.94 4.26 -7.98
CA ILE A 89 3.27 4.45 -6.69
C ILE A 89 4.18 5.19 -5.72
N VAL A 90 5.38 4.66 -5.43
CA VAL A 90 6.28 5.27 -4.43
C VAL A 90 6.54 6.74 -4.74
N ILE A 91 6.81 7.09 -6.01
CA ILE A 91 7.06 8.47 -6.42
C ILE A 91 5.80 9.33 -6.26
N TRP A 92 4.67 8.88 -6.81
CA TRP A 92 3.45 9.68 -6.84
C TRP A 92 2.86 9.90 -5.45
N SER A 93 2.72 8.84 -4.66
CA SER A 93 2.15 8.87 -3.31
C SER A 93 3.00 9.70 -2.36
N THR A 94 4.33 9.61 -2.46
CA THR A 94 5.25 10.46 -1.69
C THR A 94 5.13 11.93 -2.10
N ALA A 95 5.04 12.21 -3.40
CA ALA A 95 4.87 13.58 -3.90
C ALA A 95 3.52 14.18 -3.46
N ALA A 96 2.42 13.44 -3.60
CA ALA A 96 1.09 13.87 -3.18
C ALA A 96 1.05 14.17 -1.69
N TRP A 97 1.60 13.26 -0.87
CA TRP A 97 1.75 13.46 0.56
C TRP A 97 2.57 14.71 0.91
N TYR A 98 3.69 14.95 0.21
CA TYR A 98 4.52 16.13 0.42
C TYR A 98 3.73 17.43 0.19
N PHE A 99 2.80 17.43 -0.77
CA PHE A 99 1.90 18.56 -1.03
C PHE A 99 0.61 18.55 -0.18
N GLY A 100 0.46 17.59 0.75
CA GLY A 100 -0.71 17.46 1.61
C GLY A 100 -1.99 17.05 0.87
N LEU A 101 -1.85 16.43 -0.30
CA LEU A 101 -2.98 15.97 -1.12
C LEU A 101 -3.35 14.54 -0.71
N PRO A 102 -4.58 14.29 -0.23
CA PRO A 102 -5.05 12.92 -0.02
C PRO A 102 -5.31 12.26 -1.38
N THR A 103 -4.55 11.23 -1.70
CA THR A 103 -4.67 10.46 -2.94
C THR A 103 -5.16 9.05 -2.68
N SER A 104 -5.78 8.44 -3.69
CA SER A 104 -6.19 7.04 -3.66
C SER A 104 -5.12 6.18 -4.31
N GLU A 105 -4.48 5.33 -3.52
CA GLU A 105 -3.39 4.46 -3.98
C GLU A 105 -3.89 3.35 -4.91
N THR A 106 -5.13 2.91 -4.75
CA THR A 106 -5.80 1.97 -5.67
C THR A 106 -6.04 2.56 -7.07
N HIS A 107 -6.07 3.88 -7.23
CA HIS A 107 -6.12 4.53 -8.55
C HIS A 107 -4.73 4.84 -9.10
N ALA A 108 -3.71 4.87 -8.23
CA ALA A 108 -2.32 5.04 -8.64
C ALA A 108 -1.71 3.74 -9.17
N LEU A 109 -2.24 2.59 -8.73
CA LEU A 109 -1.93 1.24 -9.24
C LEU A 109 -2.69 0.93 -10.54
#